data_AF-A0A7W0L4Y8-F1
#
_entry.id   AF-A0A7W0L4Y8-F1
#
_cell.length_a   1.000
_cell.length_b   1.000
_cell.length_c   1.000
_cell.angle_alpha   90.00
_cell.angle_beta   90.00
_cell.angle_gamma   90.00
#
_symmetry.space_group_name_H-M   'P 1'
#
loop_
_entity.id
_entity.type
_entity.pdbx_description
1 polymer ?
#
loop_
_entity_poly.entity_id
_entity_poly.type
_entity_poly.pdbx_seq_one_letter_code
_entity_poly.pdbx_strand_id
1 'polypeptide(L)' 'MGCGDACPIFPGKRYEEWVLEDPAGLGIEAVRPVRDEIERRIRALLAELQVPVRQ' A
#
# COMPACT_ATOMS: atom_id res chain seq x y z
N MET A 1 4.05 -0.74 5.78
CA MET A 1 3.02 -1.79 5.97
C MET A 1 3.59 -3.14 5.59
N GLY A 2 3.66 -4.08 6.52
CA GLY A 2 4.18 -5.43 6.30
C GLY A 2 4.18 -6.18 7.64
N CYS A 3 4.16 -7.51 7.60
CA CYS A 3 4.41 -8.33 8.80
C CYS A 3 5.88 -8.27 9.26
N GLY A 4 6.73 -7.46 8.61
CA GLY A 4 8.19 -7.51 8.73
C GLY A 4 8.77 -8.76 8.05
N ASP A 5 9.84 -9.30 8.61
CA ASP A 5 10.49 -10.54 8.14
C ASP A 5 9.66 -11.81 8.43
N ALA A 6 8.47 -11.66 9.02
CA ALA A 6 7.66 -12.80 9.46
C ALA A 6 6.92 -13.53 8.33
N CYS A 7 6.83 -12.95 7.13
CA CYS A 7 6.08 -13.58 6.04
C CYS A 7 6.98 -14.50 5.20
N PRO A 8 6.66 -15.80 5.10
CA PRO A 8 7.39 -16.70 4.20
C PRO A 8 7.24 -16.26 2.74
N ILE A 9 8.37 -16.28 2.01
CA ILE A 9 8.42 -15.94 0.58
C ILE A 9 8.16 -17.20 -0.25
N PHE A 10 7.13 -17.15 -1.08
CA PHE A 10 6.71 -18.24 -1.96
C PHE A 10 7.12 -17.97 -3.41
N PRO A 11 7.63 -19.00 -4.14
CA PRO A 11 7.94 -18.87 -5.56
C PRO A 11 6.74 -18.46 -6.41
N GLY A 12 6.98 -17.66 -7.46
CA GLY A 12 5.95 -17.25 -8.42
C GLY A 12 4.98 -16.19 -7.90
N LYS A 13 5.26 -15.57 -6.75
CA LYS A 13 4.49 -14.44 -6.21
C LYS A 13 5.27 -13.14 -6.39
N ARG A 14 4.56 -12.07 -6.76
CA ARG A 14 5.06 -10.69 -6.71
C ARG A 14 4.72 -10.13 -5.33
N TYR A 15 5.74 -9.75 -4.57
CA TYR A 15 5.58 -9.11 -3.27
C TYR A 15 5.80 -7.60 -3.44
N GLU A 16 4.91 -6.81 -2.85
CA GLU A 16 5.00 -5.36 -2.82
C GLU A 16 5.23 -4.92 -1.37
N GLU A 17 6.35 -4.24 -1.12
CA GLU A 17 6.63 -3.64 0.17
C GLU A 17 6.56 -2.11 0.06
N TRP A 18 5.66 -1.51 0.84
CA TRP A 18 5.50 -0.07 0.88
C TRP A 18 5.92 0.46 2.26
N VAL A 19 7.06 1.15 2.26
CA VAL A 19 7.49 1.99 3.37
C VAL A 19 6.60 3.22 3.39
N LEU A 20 5.87 3.40 4.50
CA LEU A 20 4.93 4.49 4.75
C LEU A 20 5.13 4.93 6.19
N GLU A 21 4.97 6.23 6.45
CA GLU A 21 4.95 6.75 7.81
C GLU A 21 3.74 6.18 8.57
N ASP A 22 3.93 5.86 9.84
CA ASP A 22 2.85 5.39 10.72
C ASP A 22 2.16 6.60 11.35
N PRO A 23 0.89 6.88 11.01
CA PRO A 23 0.16 8.00 11.59
C PRO A 23 -0.50 7.63 12.94
N ALA A 24 -0.24 6.44 13.50
CA ALA A 24 -0.84 6.03 14.77
C ALA A 24 -0.51 7.02 15.89
N GLY A 25 -1.55 7.40 16.64
CA GLY A 25 -1.43 8.40 17.72
C GLY A 25 -1.40 9.86 17.24
N LEU A 26 -1.44 10.12 15.94
CA LEU A 26 -1.51 11.46 15.37
C LEU A 26 -2.94 11.85 14.96
N GLY A 27 -3.13 13.15 14.68
CA GLY A 27 -4.41 13.68 14.20
C GLY A 27 -4.69 13.36 12.73
N ILE A 28 -5.91 13.66 12.28
CA ILE A 28 -6.38 13.37 10.91
C ILE A 28 -5.50 14.00 9.81
N GLU A 29 -4.85 15.12 10.10
CA GLU A 29 -3.95 15.80 9.15
C GLU A 29 -2.68 14.99 8.87
N ALA A 30 -2.24 14.12 9.78
CA ALA A 30 -1.15 13.18 9.52
C ALA A 30 -1.62 11.93 8.75
N VAL A 31 -2.89 11.55 8.92
CA VAL A 31 -3.48 10.39 8.24
C VAL A 31 -3.75 10.67 6.76
N ARG A 32 -4.24 11.88 6.43
CA ARG A 32 -4.65 12.24 5.05
C ARG A 32 -3.53 12.02 4.02
N PRO A 33 -2.28 12.51 4.22
CA PRO A 33 -1.20 12.29 3.26
C PRO A 33 -0.86 10.81 3.06
N VAL A 34 -0.86 10.01 4.15
CA VAL A 34 -0.59 8.57 4.08
C VAL A 34 -1.68 7.86 3.27
N ARG A 35 -2.94 8.19 3.52
CA ARG A 35 -4.08 7.66 2.75
C ARG A 35 -3.97 8.01 1.26
N ASP A 36 -3.65 9.26 0.95
CA ASP A 36 -3.59 9.74 -0.44
C ASP A 36 -2.45 9.06 -1.21
N GLU A 37 -1.32 8.82 -0.54
CA GLU A 37 -0.21 8.05 -1.12
C GLU A 37 -0.59 6.57 -1.34
N ILE A 38 -1.30 5.95 -0.39
CA ILE A 38 -1.82 4.58 -0.56
C ILE A 38 -2.78 4.52 -1.75
N GLU A 39 -3.70 5.48 -1.87
CA GLU A 39 -4.64 5.54 -2.99
C GLU A 39 -3.91 5.62 -4.33
N ARG A 40 -2.92 6.51 -4.44
CA ARG A 40 -2.11 6.67 -5.65
C ARG A 40 -1.41 5.36 -6.03
N ARG A 41 -0.78 4.67 -5.08
CA ARG A 41 -0.10 3.39 -5.32
C ARG A 41 -1.06 2.28 -5.73
N ILE A 42 -2.22 2.19 -5.08
CA ILE A 42 -3.26 1.21 -5.45
C ILE A 42 -3.76 1.46 -6.87
N ARG A 43 -4.04 2.71 -7.25
CA ARG A 43 -4.50 3.03 -8.61
C ARG A 43 -3.46 2.65 -9.67
N ALA A 44 -2.17 2.90 -9.40
CA ALA A 44 -1.09 2.47 -10.28
C ALA A 44 -1.02 0.95 -10.40
N LEU A 45 -1.07 0.23 -9.27
CA LEU A 45 -1.04 -1.23 -9.25
C LEU A 45 -2.23 -1.85 -10.01
N LEU A 46 -3.44 -1.31 -9.84
CA LEU A 46 -4.62 -1.78 -10.57
C LEU A 46 -4.45 -1.59 -12.08
N ALA A 47 -3.86 -0.48 -12.51
CA ALA A 47 -3.56 -0.25 -13.92
C ALA A 47 -2.53 -1.27 -14.46
N GLU A 48 -1.46 -1.55 -13.70
CA GLU A 48 -0.47 -2.58 -14.06
C GLU A 48 -1.10 -3.97 -14.18
N LEU A 49 -2.02 -4.31 -13.28
CA LEU A 49 -2.73 -5.59 -13.28
C LEU A 49 -3.92 -5.63 -14.25
N GLN A 50 -4.15 -4.56 -15.02
CA GLN A 50 -5.26 -4.41 -15.96
C GLN A 50 -6.64 -4.64 -15.30
N VAL A 51 -6.76 -4.27 -14.02
CA VAL A 51 -8.01 -4.37 -13.28
C VAL A 51 -8.84 -3.10 -13.50
N PRO A 52 -10.08 -3.19 -13.99
CA PRO A 52 -10.92 -2.02 -14.18
C PRO A 52 -11.29 -1.39 -12.83
N VAL A 53 -11.04 -0.09 -12.69
CA VAL A 53 -11.42 0.68 -11.50
C VAL A 53 -12.74 1.38 -11.77
N ARG A 54 -13.77 1.09 -10.96
CA ARG A 54 -15.03 1.85 -10.98
C ARG A 54 -14.81 3.14 -10.21
N GLN A 55 -15.07 4.28 -10.85
CA GLN A 55 -15.05 5.59 -10.20
C GLN A 55 -16.36 5.85 -9.46
#